data_AF-A0A059EYI1-F1
#
_entry.id   AF-A0A059EYI1-F1
#
_cell.length_a   1.000
_cell.length_b   1.000
_cell.length_c   1.000
_cell.angle_alpha   90.00
_cell.angle_beta   90.00
_cell.angle_gamma   90.00
#
_symmetry.space_group_name_H-M   'P 1'
#
loop_
_entity.id
_entity.type
_entity.pdbx_description
1 polymer ?
#
loop_
_entity_poly.entity_id
_entity_poly.type
_entity_poly.pdbx_seq_one_letter_code
_entity_poly.pdbx_strand_id
1 'polypeptide(L)'
;MQNEKEKIKKIKERVFDGIPNSKRLEVWRLLLKPKIFNVEEIIIGHHNKYLKQILLDIPRLKEKHDLLSQERNKYNYDIYNLLCRFVYHKPEIGYWQGMDYIAVVFVICFQRIKDENLIYSIFAQTIEIIYKNIANSKISAFDHFSEKTRKIIEKIRPNIYNALNFDNFKLMFLLDYYFTIFCRLEIRQALRFLDVFYAYGIQSLHYFVVAILDVYGDEIMKTHLEKKDTIEVDALISSIKNKRINTIDIDELMNSVKKLLEENKIF
;
A
#
# COMPACT_ATOMS: atom_id res chain seq x y z
N MET A 1 4.22 -10.41 29.02
CA MET A 1 3.04 -9.69 28.47
C MET A 1 3.14 -8.16 28.63
N GLN A 2 3.45 -7.62 29.82
CA GLN A 2 3.59 -6.15 30.03
C GLN A 2 4.68 -5.51 29.14
N ASN A 3 5.86 -6.16 29.07
CA ASN A 3 7.02 -5.68 28.28
C ASN A 3 6.74 -5.65 26.76
N GLU A 4 6.03 -6.64 26.22
CA GLU A 4 5.69 -6.67 24.78
C GLU A 4 4.68 -5.56 24.43
N LYS A 5 3.68 -5.31 25.27
CA LYS A 5 2.73 -4.20 25.07
C LYS A 5 3.45 -2.84 25.08
N GLU A 6 4.38 -2.65 26.01
CA GLU A 6 5.19 -1.42 26.07
C GLU A 6 6.10 -1.27 24.84
N LYS A 7 6.72 -2.37 24.39
CA LYS A 7 7.52 -2.39 23.16
C LYS A 7 6.68 -2.03 21.94
N ILE A 8 5.48 -2.60 21.80
CA ILE A 8 4.54 -2.28 20.71
C ILE A 8 4.14 -0.81 20.77
N LYS A 9 3.85 -0.27 21.95
CA LYS A 9 3.52 1.15 22.12
C LYS A 9 4.65 2.06 21.61
N LYS A 10 5.89 1.82 22.04
CA LYS A 10 7.08 2.57 21.59
C LYS A 10 7.33 2.42 20.08
N ILE A 11 7.06 1.24 19.52
CA ILE A 11 7.14 1.01 18.07
C ILE A 11 6.12 1.90 17.36
N LYS A 12 4.85 1.86 17.76
CA LYS A 12 3.78 2.67 17.15
C LYS A 12 4.09 4.18 17.18
N GLU A 13 4.68 4.67 18.26
CA GLU A 13 5.07 6.09 18.36
C GLU A 13 6.18 6.50 17.37
N ARG A 14 7.04 5.55 16.98
CA ARG A 14 8.26 5.77 16.18
C ARG A 14 8.20 5.24 14.76
N VAL A 15 7.16 4.52 14.34
CA VAL A 15 7.06 4.02 12.95
C VAL A 15 7.11 5.16 11.92
N PHE A 16 6.67 6.36 12.31
CA PHE A 16 6.74 7.57 11.49
C PHE A 16 8.16 8.04 11.23
N ASP A 17 9.15 7.69 12.06
CA ASP A 17 10.58 7.99 11.84
C ASP A 17 11.23 7.00 10.85
N GLY A 18 10.59 5.84 10.66
CA GLY A 18 11.03 4.78 9.76
C GLY A 18 11.73 3.64 10.47
N ILE A 19 11.46 2.43 9.99
CA ILE A 19 12.05 1.22 10.55
C ILE A 19 13.27 0.84 9.70
N PRO A 20 14.47 0.63 10.30
CA PRO A 20 15.60 0.11 9.55
C PRO A 20 15.28 -1.24 8.88
N ASN A 21 15.71 -1.45 7.63
CA ASN A 21 15.40 -2.69 6.88
C ASN A 21 15.75 -3.96 7.67
N SER A 22 16.87 -3.95 8.39
CA SER A 22 17.34 -5.08 9.22
C SER A 22 16.43 -5.43 10.40
N LYS A 23 15.52 -4.51 10.78
CA LYS A 23 14.58 -4.68 11.90
C LYS A 23 13.14 -4.89 11.45
N ARG A 24 12.79 -4.58 10.19
CA ARG A 24 11.42 -4.66 9.69
C ARG A 24 10.78 -6.02 9.89
N LEU A 25 11.49 -7.12 9.61
CA LEU A 25 10.90 -8.45 9.75
C LEU A 25 10.44 -8.73 11.19
N GLU A 26 11.27 -8.40 12.17
CA GLU A 26 10.93 -8.56 13.59
C GLU A 26 9.77 -7.64 13.99
N VAL A 27 9.83 -6.37 13.59
CA VAL A 27 8.84 -5.35 13.97
C VAL A 27 7.49 -5.63 13.34
N TRP A 28 7.44 -5.91 12.03
CA TRP A 28 6.19 -6.24 11.33
C TRP A 28 5.58 -7.52 11.87
N ARG A 29 6.38 -8.55 12.22
CA ARG A 29 5.88 -9.74 12.93
C ARG A 29 5.21 -9.38 14.26
N LEU A 30 5.82 -8.50 15.05
CA LEU A 30 5.26 -8.09 16.35
C LEU A 30 3.96 -7.29 16.20
N LEU A 31 3.88 -6.41 15.20
CA LEU A 31 2.72 -5.58 14.93
C LEU A 31 1.55 -6.39 14.37
N LEU A 32 1.82 -7.25 13.38
CA LEU A 32 0.81 -7.98 12.63
C LEU A 32 0.41 -9.32 13.28
N LYS A 33 1.32 -9.92 14.05
CA LYS A 33 1.17 -11.23 14.71
C LYS A 33 0.67 -12.32 13.73
N PRO A 34 1.42 -12.60 12.65
CA PRO A 34 0.96 -13.52 11.62
C PRO A 34 0.89 -14.96 12.12
N LYS A 35 -0.12 -15.67 11.62
CA LYS A 35 -0.11 -17.14 11.65
C LYS A 35 1.04 -17.60 10.76
N ILE A 36 1.96 -18.38 11.31
CA ILE A 36 3.09 -18.91 10.54
C ILE A 36 2.56 -20.03 9.63
N PHE A 37 2.74 -19.85 8.33
CA PHE A 37 2.43 -20.87 7.34
C PHE A 37 3.71 -21.59 6.93
N ASN A 38 3.77 -22.89 7.22
CA ASN A 38 4.75 -23.79 6.63
C ASN A 38 4.14 -24.38 5.36
N VAL A 39 4.11 -23.59 4.30
CA VAL A 39 3.71 -24.15 3.00
C VAL A 39 4.96 -24.80 2.44
N GLU A 40 5.04 -26.13 2.58
CA GLU A 40 6.04 -26.96 1.88
C GLU A 40 6.00 -26.65 0.38
N GLU A 41 7.15 -26.81 -0.27
CA GLU A 41 7.47 -26.32 -1.62
C GLU A 41 6.30 -26.33 -2.60
N ILE A 42 6.13 -25.19 -3.29
CA ILE A 42 5.17 -25.03 -4.38
C ILE A 42 5.35 -26.20 -5.34
N ILE A 43 4.30 -27.02 -5.52
CA ILE A 43 4.30 -28.03 -6.57
C ILE A 43 4.26 -27.28 -7.91
N ILE A 44 5.45 -27.03 -8.47
CA ILE A 44 5.66 -26.52 -9.82
C ILE A 44 4.86 -27.44 -10.77
N GLY A 45 3.78 -26.92 -11.35
CA GLY A 45 2.93 -27.68 -12.30
C GLY A 45 1.43 -27.60 -12.06
N HIS A 46 0.95 -26.97 -10.98
CA HIS A 46 -0.49 -26.77 -10.81
C HIS A 46 -0.99 -25.67 -11.76
N HIS A 47 -1.75 -26.03 -12.79
CA HIS A 47 -2.41 -25.06 -13.66
C HIS A 47 -3.37 -24.20 -12.84
N ASN A 48 -3.07 -22.91 -12.75
CA ASN A 48 -3.97 -21.93 -12.17
C ASN A 48 -4.23 -20.80 -13.18
N LYS A 49 -5.50 -20.42 -13.33
CA LYS A 49 -5.97 -19.36 -14.25
C LYS A 49 -5.23 -18.03 -14.07
N TYR A 50 -4.66 -17.76 -12.89
CA TYR A 50 -3.93 -16.53 -12.58
C TYR A 50 -2.48 -16.50 -13.08
N LEU A 51 -1.87 -17.66 -13.37
CA LEU A 51 -0.43 -17.73 -13.73
C LEU A 51 -0.11 -16.91 -14.98
N LYS A 52 -1.00 -16.94 -15.98
CA LYS A 52 -0.84 -16.16 -17.21
C LYS A 52 -0.82 -14.66 -16.90
N GLN A 53 -1.69 -14.19 -16.02
CA GLN A 53 -1.76 -12.78 -15.66
C GLN A 53 -0.52 -12.33 -14.88
N ILE A 54 -0.06 -13.14 -13.92
CA ILE A 54 1.18 -12.86 -13.16
C ILE A 54 2.38 -12.72 -14.12
N LEU A 55 2.52 -13.62 -15.09
CA LEU A 55 3.61 -13.58 -16.08
C LEU A 55 3.54 -12.34 -16.99
N LEU A 56 2.34 -11.82 -17.26
CA LEU A 56 2.15 -10.61 -18.06
C LEU A 56 2.42 -9.32 -17.27
N ASP A 57 2.20 -9.34 -15.95
CA ASP A 57 2.34 -8.16 -15.09
C ASP A 57 3.80 -7.92 -14.65
N ILE A 58 4.55 -8.98 -14.32
CA ILE A 58 5.96 -8.85 -13.86
C ILE A 58 6.84 -8.01 -14.80
N PRO A 59 6.81 -8.17 -16.14
CA PRO A 59 7.60 -7.35 -17.04
C PRO A 59 7.29 -5.85 -16.96
N ARG A 60 6.05 -5.47 -16.63
CA ARG A 60 5.62 -4.06 -16.52
C ARG A 60 6.23 -3.35 -15.31
N LEU A 61 6.73 -4.11 -14.32
CA LEU A 61 7.40 -3.57 -13.13
C LEU A 61 8.82 -3.07 -13.43
N LYS A 62 9.43 -3.51 -14.55
CA LYS A 62 10.80 -3.11 -14.94
C LYS A 62 10.93 -1.63 -15.23
N GLU A 63 9.87 -1.00 -15.72
CA GLU A 63 9.82 0.44 -15.98
C GLU A 63 9.69 1.27 -14.69
N LYS A 64 9.46 0.62 -13.54
CA LYS A 64 9.21 1.29 -12.27
C LYS A 64 10.36 1.20 -11.29
N HIS A 65 11.26 0.22 -11.42
CA HIS A 65 12.39 0.09 -10.53
C HIS A 65 13.65 -0.32 -11.29
N ASP A 66 14.71 0.48 -11.17
CA ASP A 66 16.01 0.20 -11.78
C ASP A 66 16.59 -1.15 -11.33
N LEU A 67 16.30 -1.57 -10.10
CA LEU A 67 16.70 -2.88 -9.61
C LEU A 67 16.01 -4.05 -10.32
N LEU A 68 14.90 -3.81 -11.04
CA LEU A 68 14.19 -4.81 -11.84
C LEU A 68 14.51 -4.69 -13.35
N SER A 69 15.16 -3.61 -13.78
CA SER A 69 15.45 -3.34 -15.19
C SER A 69 16.60 -4.17 -15.76
N GLN A 70 17.48 -4.73 -14.91
CA GLN A 70 18.56 -5.62 -15.36
C GLN A 70 18.02 -6.94 -15.92
N GLU A 71 18.49 -7.34 -17.11
CA GLU A 71 18.10 -8.59 -17.77
C GLU A 71 18.58 -9.82 -16.97
N ARG A 72 17.72 -10.84 -16.83
CA ARG A 72 17.93 -12.08 -16.04
C ARG A 72 18.03 -11.87 -14.52
N ASN A 73 17.03 -11.19 -13.97
CA ASN A 73 17.03 -10.86 -12.56
C ASN A 73 16.35 -11.92 -11.69
N LYS A 74 17.09 -12.47 -10.72
CA LYS A 74 16.59 -13.33 -9.65
C LYS A 74 15.30 -12.78 -9.03
N TYR A 75 15.15 -11.45 -8.91
CA TYR A 75 13.96 -10.84 -8.34
C TYR A 75 12.67 -11.17 -9.11
N ASN A 76 12.70 -11.26 -10.44
CA ASN A 76 11.49 -11.62 -11.21
C ASN A 76 11.02 -13.03 -10.89
N TYR A 77 11.98 -13.95 -10.69
CA TYR A 77 11.70 -15.32 -10.28
C TYR A 77 11.19 -15.37 -8.84
N ASP A 78 11.80 -14.64 -7.92
CA ASP A 78 11.37 -14.56 -6.52
C ASP A 78 9.95 -13.95 -6.40
N ILE A 79 9.64 -12.90 -7.18
CA ILE A 79 8.30 -12.29 -7.25
C ILE A 79 7.29 -13.30 -7.79
N TYR A 80 7.62 -13.96 -8.91
CA TYR A 80 6.77 -14.98 -9.51
C TYR A 80 6.46 -16.10 -8.51
N ASN A 81 7.49 -16.63 -7.84
CA ASN A 81 7.34 -17.69 -6.85
C ASN A 81 6.50 -17.25 -5.66
N LEU A 82 6.72 -16.04 -5.12
CA LEU A 82 5.95 -15.51 -4.01
C LEU A 82 4.45 -15.43 -4.35
N LEU A 83 4.12 -14.88 -5.53
CA LEU A 83 2.75 -14.76 -6.01
C LEU A 83 2.11 -16.12 -6.29
N CYS A 84 2.84 -17.03 -6.95
CA CYS A 84 2.36 -18.40 -7.21
C CYS A 84 2.10 -19.17 -5.92
N ARG A 85 3.01 -19.05 -4.94
CA ARG A 85 2.84 -19.63 -3.60
C ARG A 85 1.59 -19.11 -2.93
N PHE A 86 1.33 -17.81 -3.02
CA PHE A 86 0.13 -17.22 -2.45
C PHE A 86 -1.13 -17.75 -3.13
N VAL A 87 -1.21 -17.69 -4.45
CA VAL A 87 -2.38 -18.14 -5.22
C VAL A 87 -2.67 -19.62 -5.04
N TYR A 88 -1.64 -20.46 -4.88
CA TYR A 88 -1.79 -21.88 -4.59
C TYR A 88 -2.36 -22.13 -3.19
N HIS A 89 -1.85 -21.41 -2.18
CA HIS A 89 -2.31 -21.53 -0.79
C HIS A 89 -3.68 -20.89 -0.55
N LYS A 90 -4.02 -19.82 -1.29
CA LYS A 90 -5.24 -19.02 -1.15
C LYS A 90 -5.99 -18.89 -2.48
N PRO A 91 -6.42 -20.02 -3.09
CA PRO A 91 -7.08 -20.00 -4.40
C PRO A 91 -8.42 -19.25 -4.39
N GLU A 92 -9.07 -19.11 -3.23
CA GLU A 92 -10.29 -18.36 -3.03
C GLU A 92 -10.11 -16.84 -3.16
N ILE A 93 -8.91 -16.34 -2.86
CA ILE A 93 -8.51 -14.94 -3.08
C ILE A 93 -7.96 -14.77 -4.50
N GLY A 94 -7.06 -15.67 -4.91
CA GLY A 94 -6.44 -15.63 -6.22
C GLY A 94 -5.48 -14.46 -6.39
N TYR A 95 -5.49 -13.84 -7.58
CA TYR A 95 -4.63 -12.72 -7.94
C TYR A 95 -5.44 -11.57 -8.54
N TRP A 96 -5.16 -10.34 -8.11
CA TRP A 96 -5.60 -9.10 -8.77
C TRP A 96 -4.39 -8.29 -9.24
N GLN A 97 -4.58 -7.56 -10.34
CA GLN A 97 -3.56 -6.65 -10.87
C GLN A 97 -3.23 -5.58 -9.82
N GLY A 98 -1.95 -5.47 -9.45
CA GLY A 98 -1.50 -4.62 -8.35
C GLY A 98 -0.81 -5.38 -7.21
N MET A 99 -1.13 -6.67 -7.02
CA MET A 99 -0.48 -7.50 -5.98
C MET A 99 1.02 -7.67 -6.20
N ASP A 100 1.43 -7.63 -7.46
CA ASP A 100 2.81 -7.68 -7.92
C ASP A 100 3.67 -6.52 -7.36
N TYR A 101 3.11 -5.31 -7.25
CA TYR A 101 3.81 -4.19 -6.60
C TYR A 101 4.12 -4.47 -5.12
N ILE A 102 3.19 -5.12 -4.41
CA ILE A 102 3.41 -5.51 -3.00
C ILE A 102 4.50 -6.59 -2.94
N ALA A 103 4.45 -7.57 -3.84
CA ALA A 103 5.46 -8.63 -3.91
C ALA A 103 6.87 -8.08 -4.18
N VAL A 104 7.02 -7.10 -5.06
CA VAL A 104 8.29 -6.39 -5.33
C VAL A 104 8.87 -5.81 -4.06
N VAL A 105 8.08 -5.06 -3.29
CA VAL A 105 8.55 -4.41 -2.06
C VAL A 105 9.04 -5.44 -1.05
N PHE A 106 8.32 -6.57 -0.91
CA PHE A 106 8.73 -7.67 -0.02
C PHE A 106 10.04 -8.34 -0.47
N VAL A 107 10.13 -8.73 -1.74
CA VAL A 107 11.31 -9.40 -2.31
C VAL A 107 12.55 -8.52 -2.15
N ILE A 108 12.45 -7.23 -2.47
CA ILE A 108 13.59 -6.31 -2.37
C ILE A 108 13.94 -5.99 -0.92
N CYS A 109 12.94 -5.79 -0.04
CA CYS A 109 13.18 -5.50 1.37
C CYS A 109 13.89 -6.66 2.08
N PHE A 110 13.54 -7.91 1.74
CA PHE A 110 13.98 -9.10 2.47
C PHE A 110 14.95 -10.00 1.71
N GLN A 111 15.53 -9.54 0.59
CA GLN A 111 16.48 -10.29 -0.23
C GLN A 111 17.68 -10.96 0.50
N ARG A 112 18.04 -10.48 1.71
CA ARG A 112 19.15 -11.02 2.53
C ARG A 112 18.69 -11.82 3.75
N ILE A 113 17.38 -12.00 3.95
CA ILE A 113 16.82 -12.68 5.11
C ILE A 113 16.40 -14.10 4.73
N LYS A 114 16.75 -15.08 5.58
CA LYS A 114 16.53 -16.51 5.32
C LYS A 114 15.16 -17.04 5.79
N ASP A 115 14.43 -16.28 6.61
CA ASP A 115 13.14 -16.74 7.17
C ASP A 115 11.99 -16.52 6.16
N GLU A 116 11.99 -17.34 5.11
CA GLU A 116 11.02 -17.25 4.01
C GLU A 116 9.59 -17.52 4.46
N ASN A 117 9.38 -18.40 5.45
CA ASN A 117 8.04 -18.71 5.95
C ASN A 117 7.44 -17.53 6.70
N LEU A 118 8.21 -16.81 7.52
CA LEU A 118 7.72 -15.60 8.17
C LEU A 118 7.44 -14.48 7.15
N ILE A 119 8.35 -14.26 6.20
CA ILE A 119 8.16 -13.27 5.12
C ILE A 119 6.86 -13.56 4.34
N TYR A 120 6.69 -14.82 3.93
CA TYR A 120 5.49 -15.28 3.25
C TYR A 120 4.24 -15.10 4.11
N SER A 121 4.31 -15.40 5.41
CA SER A 121 3.18 -15.28 6.31
C SER A 121 2.71 -13.84 6.50
N ILE A 122 3.65 -12.90 6.60
CA ILE A 122 3.35 -11.46 6.62
C ILE A 122 2.74 -11.03 5.28
N PHE A 123 3.32 -11.47 4.16
CA PHE A 123 2.79 -11.18 2.82
C PHE A 123 1.34 -11.68 2.68
N ALA A 124 1.10 -12.96 2.97
CA ALA A 124 -0.20 -13.59 2.83
C ALA A 124 -1.27 -12.89 3.67
N GLN A 125 -0.97 -12.59 4.94
CA GLN A 125 -1.91 -11.88 5.81
C GLN A 125 -2.15 -10.43 5.35
N THR A 126 -1.13 -9.77 4.77
CA THR A 126 -1.30 -8.44 4.17
C THR A 126 -2.30 -8.49 3.02
N ILE A 127 -2.16 -9.47 2.12
CA ILE A 127 -3.08 -9.68 1.01
C ILE A 127 -4.49 -10.03 1.52
N GLU A 128 -4.63 -10.86 2.55
CA GLU A 128 -5.93 -11.16 3.18
C GLU A 128 -6.62 -9.90 3.74
N ILE A 129 -5.87 -8.99 4.38
CA ILE A 129 -6.39 -7.72 4.88
C ILE A 129 -6.90 -6.86 3.72
N ILE A 130 -6.15 -6.74 2.64
CA ILE A 130 -6.56 -5.97 1.45
C ILE A 130 -7.78 -6.60 0.80
N TYR A 131 -7.78 -7.91 0.60
CA TYR A 131 -8.91 -8.62 0.02
C TYR A 131 -10.18 -8.39 0.82
N LYS A 132 -10.14 -8.60 2.13
CA LYS A 132 -11.31 -8.45 3.02
C LYS A 132 -11.91 -7.05 2.98
N ASN A 133 -11.10 -6.01 2.88
CA ASN A 133 -11.56 -4.62 3.02
C ASN A 133 -11.71 -3.87 1.69
N ILE A 134 -11.03 -4.30 0.62
CA ILE A 134 -10.90 -3.56 -0.64
C ILE A 134 -11.17 -4.46 -1.85
N ALA A 135 -10.39 -5.53 -2.03
CA ALA A 135 -10.32 -6.25 -3.31
C ALA A 135 -11.34 -7.39 -3.49
N ASN A 136 -12.13 -7.73 -2.45
CA ASN A 136 -13.17 -8.75 -2.57
C ASN A 136 -14.33 -8.26 -3.44
N SER A 137 -14.38 -8.74 -4.68
CA SER A 137 -15.37 -8.36 -5.70
C SER A 137 -16.80 -8.83 -5.43
N LYS A 138 -17.02 -9.78 -4.49
CA LYS A 138 -18.37 -10.25 -4.14
C LYS A 138 -19.15 -9.22 -3.32
N ILE A 139 -18.46 -8.23 -2.75
CA ILE A 139 -19.01 -7.16 -1.93
C ILE A 139 -18.50 -5.86 -2.54
N SER A 140 -19.26 -4.77 -2.45
CA SER A 140 -18.82 -3.42 -2.81
C SER A 140 -17.76 -2.88 -1.81
N ALA A 141 -16.78 -3.72 -1.42
CA ALA A 141 -15.81 -3.47 -0.36
C ALA A 141 -15.00 -2.20 -0.64
N PHE A 142 -14.49 -2.07 -1.87
CA PHE A 142 -13.82 -0.86 -2.31
C PHE A 142 -14.73 0.38 -2.24
N ASP A 143 -15.98 0.31 -2.71
CA ASP A 143 -16.90 1.45 -2.61
C ASP A 143 -17.16 1.83 -1.17
N HIS A 144 -17.44 0.87 -0.28
CA HIS A 144 -17.64 1.11 1.14
C HIS A 144 -16.41 1.73 1.81
N PHE A 145 -15.21 1.24 1.48
CA PHE A 145 -13.96 1.75 2.02
C PHE A 145 -13.63 3.15 1.46
N SER A 146 -13.89 3.40 0.18
CA SER A 146 -13.73 4.72 -0.45
C SER A 146 -14.74 5.74 0.10
N GLU A 147 -15.95 5.32 0.42
CA GLU A 147 -16.98 6.18 1.02
C GLU A 147 -16.57 6.65 2.43
N LYS A 148 -15.87 5.81 3.20
CA LYS A 148 -15.25 6.25 4.46
C LYS A 148 -14.19 7.33 4.21
N THR A 149 -13.39 7.18 3.16
CA THR A 149 -12.41 8.19 2.75
C THR A 149 -13.11 9.50 2.38
N ARG A 150 -14.21 9.45 1.62
CA ARG A 150 -15.04 10.60 1.25
C ARG A 150 -15.46 11.39 2.48
N LYS A 151 -16.11 10.71 3.44
CA LYS A 151 -16.60 11.31 4.68
C LYS A 151 -15.49 11.87 5.55
N ILE A 152 -14.32 11.22 5.57
CA ILE A 152 -13.16 11.76 6.28
C ILE A 152 -12.75 13.08 5.64
N ILE A 153 -12.47 13.11 4.33
CA ILE A 153 -12.01 14.32 3.62
C ILE A 153 -13.05 15.45 3.76
N GLU A 154 -14.34 15.18 3.56
CA GLU A 154 -15.43 16.15 3.74
C GLU A 154 -15.41 16.77 5.14
N LYS A 155 -15.20 15.95 6.17
CA LYS A 155 -15.16 16.40 7.57
C LYS A 155 -13.93 17.24 7.89
N ILE A 156 -12.73 16.79 7.50
CA ILE A 156 -11.48 17.41 7.96
C ILE A 156 -10.88 18.42 6.99
N ARG A 157 -11.24 18.35 5.71
CA ARG A 157 -10.81 19.25 4.63
C ARG A 157 -11.98 19.59 3.69
N PRO A 158 -13.04 20.24 4.18
CA PRO A 158 -14.25 20.53 3.38
C PRO A 158 -13.94 21.35 2.12
N ASN A 159 -12.97 22.28 2.18
CA ASN A 159 -12.59 23.08 1.01
C ASN A 159 -11.99 22.22 -0.11
N ILE A 160 -11.07 21.31 0.23
CA ILE A 160 -10.49 20.36 -0.73
C ILE A 160 -11.58 19.41 -1.25
N TYR A 161 -12.46 18.91 -0.37
CA TYR A 161 -13.57 18.06 -0.78
C TYR A 161 -14.45 18.74 -1.84
N ASN A 162 -14.85 19.99 -1.62
CA ASN A 162 -15.68 20.75 -2.55
C ASN A 162 -14.96 21.04 -3.89
N ALA A 163 -13.64 21.09 -3.88
CA ALA A 163 -12.84 21.28 -5.09
C ALA A 163 -12.70 20.00 -5.93
N LEU A 164 -12.88 18.82 -5.33
CA LEU A 164 -12.68 17.52 -5.98
C LEU A 164 -13.96 16.98 -6.60
N ASN A 165 -13.86 16.40 -7.80
CA ASN A 165 -14.82 15.39 -8.22
C ASN A 165 -14.45 14.06 -7.56
N PHE A 166 -15.13 13.70 -6.47
CA PHE A 166 -14.74 12.54 -5.68
C PHE A 166 -14.85 11.21 -6.45
N ASP A 167 -15.84 11.04 -7.32
CA ASP A 167 -15.99 9.78 -8.07
C ASP A 167 -14.84 9.58 -9.06
N ASN A 168 -14.40 10.67 -9.71
CA ASN A 168 -13.21 10.67 -10.54
C ASN A 168 -11.94 10.42 -9.71
N PHE A 169 -11.77 11.13 -8.59
CA PHE A 169 -10.68 10.90 -7.66
C PHE A 169 -10.61 9.45 -7.15
N LYS A 170 -11.77 8.85 -6.84
CA LYS A 170 -11.88 7.45 -6.40
C LYS A 170 -11.32 6.49 -7.45
N LEU A 171 -11.77 6.63 -8.70
CA LEU A 171 -11.36 5.72 -9.79
C LEU A 171 -9.91 5.96 -10.22
N MET A 172 -9.49 7.22 -10.30
CA MET A 172 -8.15 7.57 -10.77
C MET A 172 -7.08 7.35 -9.72
N PHE A 173 -7.33 7.73 -8.46
CA PHE A 173 -6.31 7.74 -7.41
C PHE A 173 -6.49 6.61 -6.41
N LEU A 174 -7.66 6.54 -5.76
CA LEU A 174 -7.88 5.58 -4.66
C LEU A 174 -7.76 4.13 -5.11
N LEU A 175 -8.31 3.80 -6.28
CA LEU A 175 -8.28 2.43 -6.81
C LEU A 175 -6.84 1.90 -6.89
N ASP A 176 -5.94 2.67 -7.51
CA ASP A 176 -4.55 2.25 -7.71
C ASP A 176 -3.77 2.14 -6.39
N TYR A 177 -3.91 3.11 -5.49
CA TYR A 177 -3.13 3.15 -4.26
C TYR A 177 -3.68 2.26 -3.15
N TYR A 178 -5.00 2.02 -3.10
CA TYR A 178 -5.58 1.13 -2.09
C TYR A 178 -5.37 -0.34 -2.44
N PHE A 179 -5.54 -0.74 -3.71
CA PHE A 179 -5.32 -2.13 -4.13
C PHE A 179 -3.86 -2.57 -4.02
N THR A 180 -2.94 -1.61 -3.91
CA THR A 180 -1.51 -1.84 -3.76
C THR A 180 -0.95 -1.38 -2.41
N ILE A 181 -1.80 -0.86 -1.51
CA ILE A 181 -1.40 -0.24 -0.22
C ILE A 181 -0.20 0.70 -0.34
N PHE A 182 -0.21 1.54 -1.39
CA PHE A 182 0.84 2.48 -1.76
C PHE A 182 2.18 1.87 -2.22
N CYS A 183 2.25 0.54 -2.45
CA CYS A 183 3.44 -0.13 -2.99
C CYS A 183 3.76 0.20 -4.46
N ARG A 184 2.92 0.98 -5.15
CA ARG A 184 3.23 1.54 -6.48
C ARG A 184 4.25 2.67 -6.45
N LEU A 185 4.50 3.24 -5.27
CA LEU A 185 5.52 4.27 -5.08
C LEU A 185 6.92 3.65 -5.08
N GLU A 186 7.94 4.52 -5.10
CA GLU A 186 9.31 4.09 -4.90
C GLU A 186 9.45 3.24 -3.63
N ILE A 187 10.28 2.19 -3.70
CA ILE A 187 10.37 1.16 -2.64
C ILE A 187 10.63 1.78 -1.27
N ARG A 188 11.49 2.80 -1.19
CA ARG A 188 11.77 3.51 0.06
C ARG A 188 10.51 4.16 0.63
N GLN A 189 9.70 4.82 -0.19
CA GLN A 189 8.44 5.44 0.25
C GLN A 189 7.40 4.39 0.61
N ALA A 190 7.21 3.38 -0.24
CA ALA A 190 6.30 2.27 0.02
C ALA A 190 6.55 1.61 1.38
N LEU A 191 7.82 1.38 1.73
CA LEU A 191 8.20 0.83 3.04
C LEU A 191 7.76 1.71 4.22
N ARG A 192 7.77 3.04 4.08
CA ARG A 192 7.30 3.97 5.12
C ARG A 192 5.79 3.86 5.31
N PHE A 193 5.03 3.77 4.22
CA PHE A 193 3.59 3.50 4.28
C PHE A 193 3.27 2.15 4.94
N LEU A 194 4.03 1.10 4.58
CA LEU A 194 3.88 -0.23 5.20
C LEU A 194 4.18 -0.22 6.70
N ASP A 195 5.24 0.48 7.13
CA ASP A 195 5.61 0.62 8.55
C ASP A 195 4.43 1.17 9.37
N VAL A 196 3.74 2.21 8.87
CA VAL A 196 2.55 2.80 9.50
C VAL A 196 1.31 1.91 9.35
N PHE A 197 1.10 1.30 8.18
CA PHE A 197 -0.01 0.38 7.93
C PHE A 197 0.00 -0.81 8.89
N TYR A 198 1.15 -1.43 9.16
CA TYR A 198 1.21 -2.53 10.13
C TYR A 198 0.97 -2.06 11.57
N ALA A 199 1.33 -0.82 11.90
CA ALA A 199 1.14 -0.26 13.23
C ALA A 199 -0.32 0.15 13.51
N TYR A 200 -1.02 0.70 12.52
CA TYR A 200 -2.34 1.32 12.67
C TYR A 200 -3.47 0.62 11.89
N GLY A 201 -3.13 -0.39 11.10
CA GLY A 201 -4.08 -1.18 10.33
C GLY A 201 -4.57 -0.46 9.07
N ILE A 202 -5.55 -1.09 8.41
CA ILE A 202 -6.07 -0.64 7.11
C ILE A 202 -6.66 0.77 7.14
N GLN A 203 -7.14 1.26 8.29
CA GLN A 203 -7.68 2.62 8.40
C GLN A 203 -6.61 3.70 8.12
N SER A 204 -5.31 3.41 8.28
CA SER A 204 -4.25 4.37 8.00
C SER A 204 -4.27 4.87 6.55
N LEU A 205 -4.76 4.06 5.61
CA LEU A 205 -4.84 4.42 4.19
C LEU A 205 -5.67 5.69 3.95
N HIS A 206 -6.74 5.90 4.74
CA HIS A 206 -7.56 7.11 4.63
C HIS A 206 -6.76 8.37 4.95
N TYR A 207 -5.89 8.29 5.96
CA TYR A 207 -5.08 9.41 6.41
C TYR A 207 -3.84 9.64 5.54
N PHE A 208 -3.33 8.59 4.89
CA PHE A 208 -2.33 8.74 3.83
C PHE A 208 -2.87 9.61 2.70
N VAL A 209 -4.09 9.35 2.26
CA VAL A 209 -4.75 10.14 1.21
C VAL A 209 -4.91 11.59 1.62
N VAL A 210 -5.44 11.84 2.82
CA VAL A 210 -5.62 13.21 3.33
C VAL A 210 -4.28 13.94 3.39
N ALA A 211 -3.23 13.31 3.92
CA ALA A 211 -1.92 13.93 4.01
C ALA A 211 -1.36 14.28 2.62
N ILE A 212 -1.55 13.42 1.63
CA ILE A 212 -1.14 13.70 0.25
C ILE A 212 -1.94 14.86 -0.34
N LEU A 213 -3.26 14.91 -0.11
CA LEU A 213 -4.09 16.04 -0.56
C LEU A 213 -3.68 17.35 0.10
N ASP A 214 -3.30 17.32 1.38
CA ASP A 214 -2.82 18.51 2.11
C ASP A 214 -1.54 19.09 1.50
N VAL A 215 -0.60 18.23 1.07
CA VAL A 215 0.64 18.66 0.40
C VAL A 215 0.35 19.49 -0.86
N TYR A 216 -0.73 19.18 -1.58
CA TYR A 216 -1.13 19.90 -2.80
C TYR A 216 -2.35 20.80 -2.59
N GLY A 217 -2.77 21.02 -1.34
CA GLY A 217 -4.03 21.69 -1.02
C GLY A 217 -4.14 23.08 -1.64
N ASP A 218 -3.10 23.90 -1.52
CA ASP A 218 -3.07 25.26 -2.06
C ASP A 218 -3.18 25.26 -3.60
N GLU A 219 -2.52 24.32 -4.27
CA GLU A 219 -2.55 24.22 -5.74
C GLU A 219 -3.92 23.72 -6.23
N ILE A 220 -4.52 22.76 -5.52
CA ILE A 220 -5.88 22.27 -5.78
C ILE A 220 -6.88 23.42 -5.65
N MET A 221 -6.81 24.17 -4.55
CA MET A 221 -7.72 25.30 -4.31
C MET A 221 -7.54 26.42 -5.32
N LYS A 222 -6.29 26.77 -5.66
CA LYS A 222 -6.01 27.77 -6.69
C LYS A 222 -6.60 27.35 -8.04
N THR A 223 -6.35 26.12 -8.46
CA THR A 223 -6.88 25.57 -9.72
C THR A 223 -8.40 25.62 -9.75
N HIS A 224 -9.05 25.20 -8.65
CA HIS A 224 -10.50 25.24 -8.53
C HIS A 224 -11.07 26.66 -8.61
N LEU A 225 -10.46 27.63 -7.92
CA LEU A 225 -10.93 29.02 -7.88
C LEU A 225 -10.75 29.77 -9.20
N GLU A 226 -9.62 29.55 -9.90
CA GLU A 226 -9.30 30.23 -11.15
C GLU A 226 -10.09 29.67 -12.35
N LYS A 227 -10.26 28.35 -12.40
CA LYS A 227 -10.87 27.67 -13.55
C LYS A 227 -12.36 27.39 -13.38
N LYS A 228 -12.83 27.33 -12.13
CA LYS A 228 -14.23 27.00 -11.76
C LYS A 228 -14.76 25.71 -12.40
N ASP A 229 -13.87 24.80 -12.78
CA ASP A 229 -14.19 23.52 -13.39
C ASP A 229 -13.40 22.39 -12.70
N THR A 230 -14.09 21.32 -12.36
CA THR A 230 -13.52 20.10 -11.77
C THR A 230 -12.57 19.35 -12.72
N ILE A 231 -12.69 19.53 -14.03
CA ILE A 231 -11.85 18.84 -15.03
C ILE A 231 -10.36 19.17 -14.86
N GLU A 232 -10.03 20.45 -14.60
CA GLU A 232 -8.65 20.88 -14.40
C GLU A 232 -8.08 20.35 -13.07
N VAL A 233 -8.92 20.25 -12.05
CA VAL A 233 -8.55 19.61 -10.78
C VAL A 233 -8.27 18.12 -11.00
N ASP A 234 -9.10 17.41 -11.78
CA ASP A 234 -8.87 16.00 -12.11
C ASP A 234 -7.57 15.79 -12.91
N ALA A 235 -7.24 16.72 -13.82
CA ALA A 235 -5.96 16.72 -14.53
C ALA A 235 -4.77 16.92 -13.58
N LEU A 236 -4.89 17.84 -12.61
CA LEU A 236 -3.89 18.05 -11.56
C LEU A 236 -3.71 16.79 -10.71
N ILE A 237 -4.79 16.17 -10.22
CA ILE A 237 -4.76 14.91 -9.47
C ILE A 237 -4.06 13.81 -10.27
N SER A 238 -4.36 13.71 -11.56
CA SER A 238 -3.71 12.75 -12.46
C SER A 238 -2.21 13.01 -12.60
N SER A 239 -1.79 14.28 -12.67
CA SER A 239 -0.38 14.68 -12.67
C SER A 239 0.31 14.33 -11.34
N ILE A 240 -0.35 14.57 -10.22
CA ILE A 240 0.14 14.23 -8.88
C ILE A 240 0.40 12.72 -8.78
N LYS A 241 -0.61 11.90 -9.09
CA LYS A 241 -0.51 10.43 -9.09
C LYS A 241 0.66 9.93 -9.93
N ASN A 242 0.78 10.41 -11.17
CA ASN A 242 1.67 9.78 -12.14
C ASN A 242 3.13 10.26 -12.03
N LYS A 243 3.39 11.45 -11.50
CA LYS A 243 4.72 12.08 -11.56
C LYS A 243 5.19 12.66 -10.22
N ARG A 244 4.32 13.36 -9.50
CA ARG A 244 4.75 14.24 -8.39
C ARG A 244 4.70 13.56 -7.03
N ILE A 245 3.88 12.52 -6.86
CA ILE A 245 3.79 11.81 -5.59
C ILE A 245 5.15 11.23 -5.12
N ASN A 246 6.00 10.80 -6.06
CA ASN A 246 7.33 10.29 -5.74
C ASN A 246 8.30 11.38 -5.31
N THR A 247 8.00 12.67 -5.55
CA THR A 247 8.85 13.81 -5.16
C THR A 247 8.47 14.41 -3.81
N ILE A 248 7.42 13.90 -3.15
CA ILE A 248 7.01 14.35 -1.82
C ILE A 248 8.10 13.96 -0.81
N ASP A 249 8.46 14.89 0.07
CA ASP A 249 9.27 14.59 1.25
C ASP A 249 8.50 13.61 2.14
N ILE A 250 9.01 12.38 2.22
CA ILE A 250 8.32 11.30 2.91
C ILE A 250 8.31 11.50 4.42
N ASP A 251 9.29 12.18 5.00
CA ASP A 251 9.36 12.41 6.44
C ASP A 251 8.37 13.51 6.85
N GLU A 252 8.26 14.58 6.06
CA GLU A 252 7.20 15.59 6.24
C GLU A 252 5.81 14.98 6.09
N LEU A 253 5.61 14.13 5.08
CA LEU A 253 4.35 13.44 4.86
C LEU A 253 3.99 12.53 6.06
N MET A 254 4.94 11.75 6.57
CA MET A 254 4.69 10.87 7.73
C MET A 254 4.40 11.65 9.02
N ASN A 255 5.01 12.82 9.21
CA ASN A 255 4.67 13.73 10.31
C ASN A 255 3.23 14.25 10.20
N SER A 256 2.79 14.62 8.98
CA SER A 256 1.40 15.00 8.73
C SER A 256 0.44 13.85 9.02
N VAL A 257 0.75 12.64 8.55
CA VAL A 257 -0.05 11.43 8.85
C VAL A 257 -0.15 11.17 10.35
N LYS A 258 0.97 11.29 11.09
CA LYS A 258 0.97 11.12 12.55
C LYS A 258 -0.01 12.06 13.23
N LYS A 259 0.07 13.35 12.92
CA LYS A 259 -0.83 14.37 13.45
C LYS A 259 -2.30 14.06 13.14
N LEU A 260 -2.60 13.68 11.89
CA LEU A 260 -3.95 13.31 11.47
C LEU A 260 -4.49 12.10 12.24
N LEU A 261 -3.67 11.08 12.49
CA LEU A 261 -4.07 9.91 13.28
C LEU A 261 -4.32 10.29 14.75
N GLU A 262 -3.54 11.21 15.31
CA GLU A 262 -3.63 11.66 16.72
C GLU A 262 -4.91 12.46 16.95
N GLU A 263 -5.17 13.44 16.08
CA GLU A 263 -6.37 14.29 16.10
C GLU A 263 -7.66 13.48 15.96
N ASN A 264 -7.62 12.38 15.21
CA ASN A 264 -8.78 11.52 14.96
C ASN A 264 -8.85 10.28 15.85
N LYS A 265 -8.02 10.21 16.91
CA LYS A 265 -8.06 9.18 17.97
C LYS A 265 -8.01 7.75 17.43
N ILE A 266 -7.12 7.48 16.46
CA ILE A 266 -6.88 6.14 15.91
C ILE A 266 -5.93 5.30 16.82
N PHE A 267 -5.52 5.85 17.98
CA PHE A 267 -4.57 5.25 18.93
C PHE A 267 -5.23 4.29 19.95
#